data_AF-A0A8J1YZI3-F1
#
_entry.id   AF-A0A8J1YZI3-F1
#
_cell.length_a   1.000
_cell.length_b   1.000
_cell.length_c   1.000
_cell.angle_alpha   90.00
_cell.angle_beta   90.00
_cell.angle_gamma   90.00
#
_symmetry.space_group_name_H-M   'P 1'
#
loop_
_entity.id
_entity.type
_entity.pdbx_description
1 polymer ?
#
loop_
_entity_poly.entity_id
_entity_poly.type
_entity_poly.pdbx_seq_one_letter_code
_entity_poly.pdbx_strand_id
1 'polypeptide(L)'
;MAMSSGDSRSSVSSATLAVLATIGCAIFAVAVYIVATEEEPEAKRPNPVPEQQQKSVPKKRPFYPSYEWKVVAEDQMVPPGLEIRMNLETGQNEARLPTPPGV
;
A
#
# COMPACT_ATOMS: atom_id res chain seq x y z
N MET A 1 28.09 45.07 41.36
CA MET A 1 27.52 44.37 40.19
C MET A 1 28.64 44.19 39.17
N ALA A 2 29.09 42.97 38.94
CA ALA A 2 29.87 42.60 37.76
C ALA A 2 29.57 41.12 37.48
N MET A 3 28.87 40.87 36.39
CA MET A 3 28.47 39.53 35.96
C MET A 3 29.68 38.85 35.30
N SER A 4 30.14 37.77 35.92
CA SER A 4 31.16 36.88 35.36
C SER A 4 30.52 36.04 34.27
N SER A 5 30.80 36.37 33.01
CA SER A 5 30.45 35.53 31.86
C SER A 5 31.47 34.39 31.80
N GLY A 6 31.09 33.23 32.31
CA GLY A 6 31.84 31.99 32.13
C GLY A 6 31.62 31.47 30.72
N ASP A 7 32.58 31.73 29.83
CA ASP A 7 32.71 31.01 28.56
C ASP A 7 33.03 29.53 28.83
N SER A 8 32.00 28.70 28.95
CA SER A 8 32.11 27.25 28.92
C SER A 8 32.41 26.79 27.49
N ARG A 9 33.63 27.06 27.01
CA ARG A 9 34.17 26.42 25.80
C ARG A 9 34.38 24.94 26.12
N SER A 10 33.40 24.11 25.81
CA SER A 10 33.53 22.66 25.88
C SER A 10 34.72 22.22 25.02
N SER A 11 35.71 21.60 25.65
CA SER A 11 36.84 20.95 24.98
C SER A 11 36.34 19.71 24.25
N VAL A 12 35.70 19.90 23.10
CA VAL A 12 35.27 18.81 22.23
C VAL A 12 36.50 18.27 21.50
N SER A 13 36.91 17.06 21.87
CA SER A 13 38.05 16.38 21.24
C SER A 13 37.81 16.22 19.73
N SER A 14 38.88 16.33 18.92
CA SER A 14 38.83 16.14 17.47
C SER A 14 38.17 14.82 17.08
N ALA A 15 38.32 13.77 17.90
CA ALA A 15 37.64 12.49 17.72
C ALA A 15 36.11 12.59 17.87
N THR A 16 35.61 13.40 18.80
CA THR A 16 34.17 13.64 19.00
C THR A 16 33.57 14.39 17.82
N LEU A 17 34.29 15.38 17.28
CA LEU A 17 33.88 16.10 16.07
C LEU A 17 33.82 15.17 14.84
N ALA A 18 34.79 14.27 14.70
CA ALA A 18 34.81 13.30 13.60
C ALA A 18 33.61 12.33 13.68
N VAL A 19 33.25 11.85 14.86
CA VAL A 19 32.10 10.94 15.05
C VAL A 19 30.77 11.65 14.76
N LEU A 20 30.60 12.90 15.20
CA LEU A 20 29.39 13.66 14.89
C LEU A 20 29.26 13.95 13.39
N ALA A 21 30.39 14.25 12.72
CA ALA A 21 30.41 14.47 11.28
C ALA A 21 30.04 13.21 10.49
N THR A 22 30.51 12.03 10.88
CA THR A 22 30.17 10.77 10.20
C THR A 22 28.71 10.38 10.41
N ILE A 23 28.19 10.52 11.63
CA ILE A 23 26.77 10.27 11.92
C ILE A 23 25.89 11.25 11.15
N GLY A 24 26.23 12.54 11.15
CA GLY A 24 25.51 13.56 10.39
C GLY A 24 25.52 13.28 8.89
N CYS A 25 26.67 12.87 8.34
CA CYS A 25 26.81 12.49 6.93
C CYS A 25 25.96 11.26 6.57
N ALA A 26 25.94 10.23 7.43
CA ALA A 26 25.13 9.04 7.22
C ALA A 26 23.62 9.34 7.25
N ILE A 27 23.16 10.16 8.20
CA ILE A 27 21.76 10.57 8.29
C ILE A 27 21.36 11.38 7.04
N PHE A 28 22.22 12.31 6.61
CA PHE A 28 21.97 13.10 5.41
C PHE A 28 21.92 12.24 4.14
N ALA A 29 22.84 11.28 3.99
CA ALA A 29 22.85 10.36 2.86
C ALA A 29 21.58 9.49 2.81
N VAL A 30 21.10 8.99 3.96
CA VAL A 30 19.85 8.22 4.04
C VAL A 30 18.64 9.09 3.72
N ALA A 31 18.59 10.33 4.21
CA ALA A 31 17.51 11.26 3.89
C ALA A 31 17.45 11.60 2.40
N VAL A 32 18.61 11.87 1.77
CA VAL A 32 18.72 12.07 0.33
C VAL A 32 18.28 10.83 -0.44
N TYR A 33 18.68 9.63 0.01
CA TYR A 33 18.26 8.38 -0.62
C TYR A 33 16.73 8.20 -0.55
N ILE A 34 16.11 8.38 0.63
CA ILE A 34 14.65 8.24 0.79
C ILE A 34 13.89 9.21 -0.13
N VAL A 35 14.30 10.48 -0.18
CA VAL A 35 13.68 11.48 -1.07
C VAL A 35 13.92 11.18 -2.54
N ALA A 36 15.11 10.67 -2.90
CA ALA A 36 15.43 10.29 -4.27
C ALA A 36 14.70 9.01 -4.73
N THR A 37 14.22 8.18 -3.81
CA THR A 37 13.45 6.96 -4.09
C THR A 37 11.95 7.19 -4.23
N GLU A 38 11.47 8.44 -4.20
CA GLU A 38 10.13 8.77 -4.68
C GLU A 38 10.10 8.69 -6.21
N GLU A 39 10.20 7.46 -6.72
CA GLU A 39 9.81 7.16 -8.08
C GLU A 39 8.31 7.45 -8.20
N GLU A 40 8.00 8.50 -8.95
CA GLU A 40 6.69 8.73 -9.55
C GLU A 40 6.14 7.39 -10.05
N PRO A 41 4.89 7.00 -9.73
CA PRO A 41 4.32 5.77 -10.28
C PRO A 41 4.29 5.90 -11.79
N GLU A 42 5.30 5.30 -12.43
CA GLU A 42 5.51 5.24 -13.86
C GLU A 42 4.17 4.93 -14.53
N ALA A 43 3.63 5.91 -15.25
CA ALA A 43 2.56 5.71 -16.20
C ALA A 43 3.10 4.75 -17.28
N LYS A 44 2.98 3.45 -16.98
CA LYS A 44 3.41 2.31 -17.77
C LYS A 44 2.82 2.43 -19.18
N ARG A 45 3.60 3.01 -20.09
CA ARG A 45 3.34 2.87 -21.52
C ARG A 45 3.52 1.39 -21.87
N PRO A 46 2.60 0.75 -22.61
CA PRO A 46 2.67 -0.67 -22.85
C PRO A 46 3.84 -0.98 -23.79
N ASN A 47 4.93 -1.48 -23.24
CA ASN A 47 5.94 -2.21 -24.01
C ASN A 47 5.42 -3.63 -24.33
N PRO A 48 5.76 -4.20 -25.49
CA PRO A 48 5.21 -5.47 -25.96
C PRO A 48 5.58 -6.61 -25.00
N VAL A 49 4.55 -7.36 -24.63
CA VAL A 49 4.53 -8.39 -23.57
C VAL A 49 5.59 -9.46 -23.82
N PRO A 50 6.61 -9.61 -22.94
CA PRO A 50 7.31 -10.87 -22.83
C PRO A 50 6.37 -11.87 -22.17
N GLU A 51 6.14 -13.03 -22.80
CA GLU A 51 5.37 -14.15 -22.26
C GLU A 51 5.90 -14.57 -20.89
N GLN A 52 5.36 -13.97 -19.82
CA GLN A 52 5.68 -14.33 -18.45
C GLN A 52 4.75 -15.45 -18.01
N GLN A 53 5.34 -16.65 -17.97
CA GLN A 53 5.09 -17.72 -17.01
C GLN A 53 3.78 -17.56 -16.23
N GLN A 54 2.72 -18.16 -16.78
CA GLN A 54 1.40 -18.22 -16.19
C GLN A 54 1.44 -19.00 -14.88
N LYS A 55 1.82 -18.31 -13.80
CA LYS A 55 1.59 -18.73 -12.42
C LYS A 55 0.09 -18.92 -12.32
N SER A 56 -0.36 -20.17 -12.31
CA SER A 56 -1.78 -20.52 -12.31
C SER A 56 -2.45 -19.86 -11.11
N VAL A 57 -3.10 -18.72 -11.33
CA VAL A 57 -4.00 -18.12 -10.36
C VAL A 57 -5.01 -19.23 -10.01
N PRO A 58 -5.22 -19.57 -8.73
CA PRO A 58 -6.21 -20.56 -8.37
C PRO A 58 -7.53 -20.13 -9.01
N LYS A 59 -8.03 -20.97 -9.92
CA LYS A 59 -9.20 -20.66 -10.73
C LYS A 59 -10.43 -20.66 -9.82
N LYS A 60 -10.79 -19.49 -9.30
CA LYS A 60 -12.03 -19.30 -8.52
C LYS A 60 -13.21 -19.78 -9.36
N ARG A 61 -14.17 -20.45 -8.72
CA ARG A 61 -15.37 -20.94 -9.42
C ARG A 61 -16.27 -19.74 -9.78
N PRO A 62 -16.94 -19.72 -10.94
CA PRO A 62 -17.89 -18.65 -11.23
C PRO A 62 -19.10 -18.73 -10.28
N PHE A 63 -19.56 -17.57 -9.80
CA PHE A 63 -20.84 -17.44 -9.13
C PHE A 63 -21.97 -17.44 -10.16
N TYR A 64 -23.01 -18.25 -9.94
CA TYR A 64 -24.21 -18.30 -10.78
C TYR A 64 -25.36 -17.52 -10.12
N PRO A 65 -25.64 -16.28 -10.55
CA PRO A 65 -26.60 -15.40 -9.90
C PRO A 65 -28.05 -15.79 -10.20
N SER A 66 -28.97 -15.32 -9.36
CA SER A 66 -30.43 -15.41 -9.50
C SER A 66 -31.08 -14.07 -9.16
N TYR A 67 -32.37 -13.89 -9.41
CA TYR A 67 -33.12 -12.70 -8.96
C TYR A 67 -33.34 -12.66 -7.43
N GLU A 68 -33.20 -13.80 -6.75
CA GLU A 68 -33.17 -13.90 -5.29
C GLU A 68 -31.74 -13.76 -4.75
N TRP A 69 -31.61 -13.32 -3.49
CA TRP A 69 -30.33 -13.21 -2.80
C TRP A 69 -29.72 -14.58 -2.55
N LYS A 70 -28.47 -14.77 -3.01
CA LYS A 70 -27.70 -15.99 -2.78
C LYS A 70 -26.36 -15.67 -2.15
N VAL A 71 -25.96 -16.48 -1.17
CA VAL A 71 -24.65 -16.40 -0.54
C VAL A 71 -23.55 -16.66 -1.56
N VAL A 72 -22.55 -15.78 -1.54
CA VAL A 72 -21.32 -15.87 -2.32
C VAL A 72 -20.27 -16.59 -1.48
N ALA A 73 -19.81 -17.76 -1.93
CA ALA A 73 -18.74 -18.48 -1.25
C ALA A 73 -17.37 -17.80 -1.49
N GLU A 74 -16.43 -17.96 -0.56
CA GLU A 74 -15.10 -17.32 -0.64
C GLU A 74 -14.28 -17.76 -1.87
N ASP A 75 -14.52 -18.98 -2.33
CA ASP A 75 -13.87 -19.58 -3.50
C ASP A 75 -14.59 -19.21 -4.82
N GLN A 76 -15.66 -18.40 -4.75
CA GLN A 76 -16.40 -17.94 -5.91
C GLN A 76 -15.97 -16.54 -6.35
N MET A 77 -16.01 -16.33 -7.66
CA MET A 77 -15.81 -15.03 -8.29
C MET A 77 -17.18 -14.47 -8.70
N VAL A 78 -17.48 -13.26 -8.22
CA VAL A 78 -18.72 -12.54 -8.55
C VAL A 78 -18.52 -11.79 -9.86
N PRO A 79 -19.32 -12.08 -10.92
CA PRO A 79 -19.29 -11.31 -12.16
C PRO A 79 -19.70 -9.84 -11.93
N PRO A 80 -19.22 -8.89 -12.74
CA PRO A 80 -19.64 -7.49 -12.66
C PRO A 80 -21.13 -7.33 -13.01
N GLY A 81 -21.76 -6.27 -12.50
CA GLY A 81 -23.16 -5.93 -12.80
C GLY A 81 -24.20 -6.62 -11.93
N LEU A 82 -23.79 -7.31 -10.86
CA LEU A 82 -24.68 -7.89 -9.85
C LEU A 82 -24.91 -6.90 -8.70
N GLU A 83 -26.09 -6.99 -8.08
CA GLU A 83 -26.33 -6.35 -6.79
C GLU A 83 -25.66 -7.18 -5.70
N ILE A 84 -24.87 -6.54 -4.84
CA ILE A 84 -24.15 -7.19 -3.75
C ILE A 84 -24.56 -6.53 -2.44
N ARG A 85 -24.79 -7.33 -1.40
CA ARG A 85 -24.97 -6.87 -0.03
C ARG A 85 -24.22 -7.77 0.95
N MET A 86 -23.98 -7.26 2.14
CA MET A 86 -23.49 -8.06 3.27
C MET A 86 -24.62 -8.27 4.27
N ASN A 87 -24.90 -9.53 4.59
CA ASN A 87 -25.77 -9.86 5.71
C ASN A 87 -25.02 -9.56 7.01
N LEU A 88 -25.48 -8.58 7.78
CA LEU A 88 -24.77 -8.12 8.99
C LEU A 88 -24.90 -9.08 10.18
N GLU A 89 -25.90 -9.96 10.19
CA GLU A 89 -26.07 -10.95 11.25
C GLU A 89 -25.08 -12.11 11.08
N THR A 90 -24.89 -12.57 9.84
CA THR A 90 -24.03 -13.73 9.52
C THR A 90 -22.65 -13.35 9.00
N GLY A 91 -22.44 -12.08 8.61
CA GLY A 91 -21.23 -11.59 7.95
C GLY A 91 -21.05 -12.08 6.52
N GLN A 92 -22.04 -12.75 5.93
CA GLN A 92 -21.93 -13.34 4.60
C GLN A 92 -22.25 -12.33 3.49
N ASN A 93 -21.47 -12.38 2.42
CA ASN A 93 -21.78 -11.63 1.20
C ASN A 93 -22.83 -12.38 0.40
N GLU A 94 -23.83 -11.64 -0.07
CA GLU A 94 -24.89 -12.16 -0.93
C GLU A 94 -24.94 -11.35 -2.22
N ALA A 95 -25.25 -12.01 -3.34
CA ALA A 95 -25.40 -11.37 -4.62
C ALA A 95 -26.65 -11.85 -5.37
N ARG A 96 -27.22 -10.96 -6.19
CA ARG A 96 -28.35 -11.26 -7.07
C ARG A 96 -28.27 -10.49 -8.39
N LEU A 97 -29.06 -10.91 -9.36
CA LEU A 97 -29.32 -10.15 -10.58
C LEU A 97 -30.08 -8.86 -10.22
N PRO A 98 -29.74 -7.73 -10.86
CA PRO A 98 -30.55 -6.53 -10.74
C PRO A 98 -31.95 -6.80 -11.28
N THR A 99 -32.97 -6.25 -10.60
CA THR A 99 -34.35 -6.35 -11.07
C THR A 99 -34.46 -5.60 -12.40
N PRO A 100 -35.03 -6.22 -13.46
CA PRO A 100 -35.23 -5.52 -14.73
C PRO A 100 -36.18 -4.34 -14.53
N PRO A 101 -35.94 -3.18 -15.16
CA PRO A 101 -36.87 -2.06 -15.08
C PRO A 101 -38.20 -2.43 -15.77
N GLY A 102 -39.32 -2.30 -15.05
CA GLY A 102 -40.67 -2.47 -15.61
C GLY A 102 -41.39 -3.79 -15.30
N VAL A 103 -41.01 -4.47 -14.22
CA VAL A 103 -41.83 -5.53 -13.58
C VAL A 103 -42.66 -4.99 -12.43
#